data_AF-A0A9W9LBB0-F1
#
_entry.id   AF-A0A9W9LBB0-F1
#
_cell.length_a   1.000
_cell.length_b   1.000
_cell.length_c   1.000
_cell.angle_alpha   90.00
_cell.angle_beta   90.00
_cell.angle_gamma   90.00
#
_symmetry.space_group_name_H-M   'P 1'
#
loop_
_entity.id
_entity.type
_entity.pdbx_description
1 polymer ?
#
loop_
_entity_poly.entity_id
_entity_poly.type
_entity_poly.pdbx_seq_one_letter_code
_entity_poly.pdbx_strand_id
1 'polypeptide(L)'
;MGIDDHSCGAEPLASFWPLLYSLLPLDLPPVNKDNLILSAAYNGDVDRYVRLRRPHRIKQEFHAIILGIYNHPLWARWWSTQVPEVPDKRDEVSIRCAINARRIISDDITCITPSTPKWLVPHRIWWPSVASPVTYVRLAQRRPDMLESCLRACIVADYEKAWDEILIGSSDGPNDSKAARLSKVVRSNIYAEARDSSNPHYLNDINSLGTAKVEELEADMCYLDDMCTARWMYSPRSTAERVVIKDKPFTVTVGESGSDGIPRGPGDLGFTIFGMDAVGLDNKTWEKGSYIEVEDLYNILDARELST
;
A
#
# COMPACT_ATOMS: atom_id res chain seq x y z
N MET A 1 -7.74 69.25 16.21
CA MET A 1 -8.71 68.14 16.40
C MET A 1 -8.23 67.05 15.45
N GLY A 2 -7.48 66.08 15.98
CA GLY A 2 -6.90 65.01 15.19
C GLY A 2 -7.93 63.90 14.99
N ILE A 3 -8.16 63.53 13.75
CA ILE A 3 -8.74 62.25 13.38
C ILE A 3 -7.59 61.53 12.68
N ASP A 4 -6.88 60.73 13.47
CA ASP A 4 -5.91 59.77 12.97
C ASP A 4 -6.71 58.57 12.46
N ASP A 5 -6.94 58.55 11.14
CA ASP A 5 -7.51 57.43 10.43
C ASP A 5 -6.49 56.28 10.41
N HIS A 6 -6.37 55.57 11.53
CA HIS A 6 -5.73 54.26 11.58
C HIS A 6 -6.58 53.24 10.83
N SER A 7 -6.58 53.34 9.51
CA SER A 7 -6.85 52.22 8.63
C SER A 7 -5.68 51.25 8.78
N CYS A 8 -5.77 50.35 9.76
CA CYS A 8 -4.88 49.20 9.88
C CYS A 8 -5.22 48.28 8.70
N GLY A 9 -4.67 48.60 7.53
CA GLY A 9 -4.76 47.74 6.35
C GLY A 9 -4.04 46.45 6.70
N ALA A 10 -4.78 45.36 6.87
CA ALA A 10 -4.20 44.05 6.98
C ALA A 10 -3.30 43.84 5.75
N GLU A 11 -2.01 43.60 5.97
CA GLU A 11 -1.10 43.27 4.87
C GLU A 11 -1.70 42.11 4.08
N PRO A 12 -1.71 42.16 2.73
CA PRO A 12 -2.22 41.05 1.93
C PRO A 12 -1.49 39.78 2.31
N LEU A 13 -2.22 38.71 2.61
CA LEU A 13 -1.61 37.41 2.89
C LEU A 13 -0.62 37.09 1.78
N ALA A 14 0.61 36.75 2.16
CA ALA A 14 1.61 36.36 1.18
C ALA A 14 1.13 35.09 0.44
N SER A 15 1.59 34.92 -0.80
CA SER A 15 1.27 33.70 -1.56
C SER A 15 1.91 32.49 -0.89
N PHE A 16 1.13 31.44 -0.60
CA PHE A 16 1.65 30.19 -0.05
C PHE A 16 2.36 29.32 -1.10
N TRP A 17 2.15 29.59 -2.40
CA TRP A 17 2.64 28.76 -3.50
C TRP A 17 4.16 28.52 -3.48
N PRO A 18 5.02 29.55 -3.30
CA PRO A 18 6.46 29.34 -3.21
C PRO A 18 6.88 28.44 -2.04
N LEU A 19 6.11 28.44 -0.95
CA LEU A 19 6.39 27.65 0.26
C LEU A 19 6.07 26.16 0.09
N LEU A 20 5.37 25.77 -0.98
CA LEU A 20 5.10 24.35 -1.26
C LEU A 20 6.35 23.59 -1.72
N TYR A 21 7.28 24.25 -2.41
CA TYR A 21 8.47 23.63 -2.98
C TYR A 21 9.79 24.20 -2.45
N SER A 22 9.77 25.34 -1.76
CA SER A 22 10.95 25.88 -1.05
C SER A 22 11.03 25.38 0.39
N LEU A 23 12.21 25.51 1.01
CA LEU A 23 12.35 25.27 2.45
C LEU A 23 11.42 26.22 3.22
N LEU A 24 10.75 25.70 4.25
CA LEU A 24 9.93 26.55 5.10
C LEU A 24 10.86 27.47 5.92
N PRO A 25 10.68 28.81 5.87
CA PRO A 25 11.46 29.72 6.71
C PRO A 25 11.21 29.44 8.20
N LEU A 26 12.12 29.89 9.06
CA LEU A 26 11.96 29.77 10.51
C LEU A 26 10.68 30.49 10.96
N ASP A 27 10.55 31.74 10.53
CA ASP A 27 9.35 32.54 10.72
C ASP A 27 8.51 32.51 9.44
N LEU A 28 7.36 31.83 9.52
CA LEU A 28 6.42 31.75 8.40
C LEU A 28 5.76 33.12 8.17
N PRO A 29 5.69 33.59 6.92
CA PRO A 29 4.93 34.80 6.60
C PRO A 29 3.44 34.61 6.96
N PRO A 30 2.67 35.69 7.10
CA PRO A 30 1.23 35.62 7.36
C PRO A 30 0.53 35.02 6.12
N VAL A 31 0.38 33.70 6.12
CA VAL A 31 -0.25 32.91 5.05
C VAL A 31 -1.22 31.90 5.64
N ASN A 32 -2.22 31.49 4.85
CA ASN A 32 -3.03 30.32 5.21
C ASN A 32 -2.17 29.04 5.11
N LYS A 33 -1.82 28.48 6.28
CA LYS A 33 -0.97 27.29 6.40
C LYS A 33 -1.67 25.98 6.03
N ASP A 34 -2.99 26.00 5.83
CA ASP A 34 -3.78 24.78 5.60
C ASP A 34 -3.30 24.02 4.37
N ASN A 35 -3.02 24.71 3.27
CA ASN A 35 -2.48 24.09 2.06
C ASN A 35 -1.08 23.49 2.27
N LEU A 36 -0.26 24.10 3.13
CA LEU A 36 1.07 23.58 3.47
C LEU A 36 0.95 22.31 4.33
N ILE A 37 0.00 22.26 5.27
CA ILE A 37 -0.31 21.06 6.09
C ILE A 37 -0.78 19.92 5.18
N LEU A 38 -1.75 20.19 4.29
CA LEU A 38 -2.28 19.17 3.37
C LEU A 38 -1.20 18.66 2.42
N SER A 39 -0.38 19.55 1.87
CA SER A 39 0.73 19.17 0.98
C SER A 39 1.78 18.33 1.71
N ALA A 40 2.18 18.72 2.93
CA ALA A 40 3.14 17.96 3.71
C ALA A 40 2.61 16.56 4.08
N ALA A 41 1.34 16.46 4.50
CA ALA A 41 0.70 15.19 4.80
C ALA A 41 0.58 14.27 3.58
N TYR A 42 0.17 14.82 2.43
CA TYR A 42 0.03 14.07 1.18
C TYR A 42 1.36 13.56 0.65
N ASN A 43 2.40 14.40 0.67
CA ASN A 43 3.76 14.04 0.20
C ASN A 43 4.58 13.24 1.23
N GLY A 44 4.02 12.97 2.42
CA GLY A 44 4.71 12.25 3.48
C GLY A 44 5.95 12.97 4.05
N ASP A 45 5.96 14.31 4.02
CA ASP A 45 7.06 15.12 4.54
C ASP A 45 6.94 15.28 6.06
N VAL A 46 7.68 14.44 6.79
CA VAL A 46 7.65 14.39 8.26
C VAL A 46 8.07 15.73 8.87
N ASP A 47 9.16 16.35 8.39
CA ASP A 47 9.67 17.59 8.97
C ASP A 47 8.67 18.74 8.79
N ARG A 48 8.21 18.96 7.55
CA ARG A 48 7.25 20.03 7.27
C ARG A 48 5.94 19.79 8.00
N TYR A 49 5.44 18.55 8.02
CA TYR A 49 4.18 18.26 8.70
C TYR A 49 4.28 18.48 10.20
N VAL A 50 5.34 18.02 10.87
CA VAL A 50 5.51 18.22 12.32
C VAL A 50 5.62 19.70 12.67
N ARG A 51 6.31 20.51 11.86
CA ARG A 51 6.43 21.96 12.07
C ARG A 51 5.11 22.72 11.87
N LEU A 52 4.20 22.20 11.04
CA LEU A 52 2.97 22.89 10.64
C LEU A 52 1.71 22.35 11.34
N ARG A 53 1.68 21.08 11.74
CA ARG A 53 0.49 20.41 12.26
C ARG A 53 -0.05 21.11 13.50
N ARG A 54 -1.37 21.14 13.62
CA ARG A 54 -2.09 21.76 14.74
C ARG A 54 -2.59 20.66 15.69
N PRO A 55 -2.96 20.99 16.95
CA PRO A 55 -3.57 20.02 17.87
C PRO A 55 -4.85 19.38 17.32
N HIS A 56 -5.60 20.11 16.48
CA HIS A 56 -6.81 19.62 15.82
C HIS A 56 -6.60 19.61 14.31
N ARG A 57 -7.02 18.52 13.67
CA ARG A 57 -6.90 18.35 12.23
C ARG A 57 -7.77 19.34 11.46
N ILE A 58 -7.25 19.84 10.35
CA ILE A 58 -8.01 20.66 9.40
C ILE A 58 -8.85 19.78 8.46
N LYS A 59 -9.75 20.41 7.68
CA LYS A 59 -10.56 19.71 6.67
C LYS A 59 -9.63 19.00 5.68
N GLN A 60 -9.97 17.74 5.35
CA GLN A 60 -9.21 16.86 4.45
C GLN A 60 -7.84 16.36 4.95
N GLU A 61 -7.32 16.84 6.08
CA GLU A 61 -6.01 16.42 6.59
C GLU A 61 -5.94 14.92 6.82
N PHE A 62 -7.01 14.33 7.37
CA PHE A 62 -7.12 12.88 7.55
C PHE A 62 -6.95 12.09 6.22
N HIS A 63 -7.57 12.55 5.14
CA HIS A 63 -7.46 11.90 3.83
C HIS A 63 -6.04 12.06 3.27
N ALA A 64 -5.43 13.25 3.42
CA ALA A 64 -4.05 13.49 3.01
C ALA A 64 -3.06 12.60 3.79
N ILE A 65 -3.27 12.40 5.09
CA ILE A 65 -2.48 11.47 5.92
C ILE A 65 -2.58 10.04 5.37
N ILE A 66 -3.79 9.55 5.12
CA ILE A 66 -4.01 8.19 4.62
C ILE A 66 -3.36 8.00 3.25
N LEU A 67 -3.56 8.93 2.30
CA LEU A 67 -2.94 8.87 0.98
C LEU A 67 -1.41 8.93 1.08
N GLY A 68 -0.87 9.77 1.96
CA GLY A 68 0.56 9.83 2.23
C GLY A 68 1.10 8.50 2.76
N ILE A 69 0.38 7.81 3.65
CA ILE A 69 0.78 6.49 4.21
C ILE A 69 0.91 5.46 3.10
N TYR A 70 -0.06 5.41 2.18
CA TYR A 70 -0.02 4.50 1.04
C TYR A 70 1.15 4.76 0.09
N ASN A 71 1.52 6.03 -0.13
CA ASN A 71 2.55 6.41 -1.12
C ASN A 71 3.98 6.44 -0.56
N HIS A 72 4.16 6.77 0.73
CA HIS A 72 5.47 7.09 1.29
C HIS A 72 5.84 6.18 2.46
N PRO A 73 6.82 5.25 2.32
CA PRO A 73 7.13 4.27 3.35
C PRO A 73 7.70 4.89 4.64
N LEU A 74 8.55 5.92 4.55
CA LEU A 74 9.08 6.62 5.73
C LEU A 74 7.96 7.31 6.53
N TRP A 75 6.97 7.85 5.84
CA TRP A 75 5.80 8.47 6.46
C TRP A 75 4.91 7.44 7.16
N ALA A 76 4.66 6.29 6.51
CA ALA A 76 3.96 5.17 7.12
C ALA A 76 4.71 4.65 8.37
N ARG A 77 6.04 4.53 8.28
CA ARG A 77 6.88 4.15 9.43
C ARG A 77 6.79 5.17 10.55
N TRP A 78 6.85 6.47 10.25
CA TRP A 78 6.67 7.50 11.26
C TRP A 78 5.28 7.43 11.92
N TRP A 79 4.20 7.33 11.14
CA TRP A 79 2.84 7.18 11.68
C TRP A 79 2.65 5.91 12.53
N SER A 80 3.37 4.82 12.25
CA SER A 80 3.36 3.63 13.11
C SER A 80 3.80 3.90 14.55
N THR A 81 4.60 4.96 14.77
CA THR A 81 5.00 5.43 16.10
C THR A 81 3.98 6.35 16.75
N GLN A 82 3.02 6.87 15.97
CA GLN A 82 2.04 7.86 16.43
C GLN A 82 0.71 7.22 16.86
N VAL A 83 0.44 5.97 16.47
CA VAL A 83 -0.79 5.23 16.80
C VAL A 83 -0.45 3.88 17.45
N PRO A 84 -1.27 3.36 18.37
CA PRO A 84 -1.04 2.03 18.95
C PRO A 84 -1.21 0.92 17.91
N GLU A 85 -0.65 -0.26 18.18
CA GLU A 85 -0.79 -1.45 17.32
C GLU A 85 -2.25 -1.91 17.20
N VAL A 86 -2.99 -1.84 18.30
CA VAL A 86 -4.43 -2.11 18.35
C VAL A 86 -5.14 -0.86 18.88
N PRO A 87 -5.60 0.04 17.99
CA PRO A 87 -6.30 1.26 18.39
C PRO A 87 -7.79 1.04 18.65
N ASP A 88 -8.34 1.83 19.58
CA ASP A 88 -9.78 1.88 19.88
C ASP A 88 -10.51 2.97 19.07
N LYS A 89 -9.81 4.06 18.73
CA LYS A 89 -10.43 5.20 18.03
C LYS A 89 -10.54 4.93 16.54
N ARG A 90 -11.72 5.19 15.96
CA ARG A 90 -12.01 4.96 14.53
C ARG A 90 -10.97 5.54 13.57
N ASP A 91 -10.47 6.74 13.85
CA ASP A 91 -9.48 7.39 12.99
C ASP A 91 -8.10 6.71 13.11
N GLU A 92 -7.73 6.28 14.31
CA GLU A 92 -6.48 5.54 14.55
C GLU A 92 -6.56 4.13 13.94
N VAL A 93 -7.72 3.47 13.99
CA VAL A 93 -8.00 2.21 13.27
C VAL A 93 -7.74 2.37 11.78
N SER A 94 -8.27 3.43 11.17
CA SER A 94 -8.08 3.69 9.74
C SER A 94 -6.61 3.97 9.38
N ILE A 95 -5.89 4.72 10.23
CA ILE A 95 -4.45 4.97 10.06
C ILE A 95 -3.67 3.67 10.18
N ARG A 96 -3.96 2.83 11.18
CA ARG A 96 -3.32 1.53 11.38
C ARG A 96 -3.58 0.58 10.21
N CYS A 97 -4.81 0.54 9.68
CA CYS A 97 -5.12 -0.21 8.47
C CYS A 97 -4.30 0.25 7.26
N ALA A 98 -4.15 1.57 7.07
CA ALA A 98 -3.32 2.11 5.98
C ALA A 98 -1.84 1.75 6.16
N ILE A 99 -1.32 1.78 7.39
CA ILE A 99 0.05 1.35 7.70
C ILE A 99 0.23 -0.13 7.36
N ASN A 100 -0.70 -0.99 7.80
CA ASN A 100 -0.67 -2.41 7.50
C ASN A 100 -0.72 -2.66 5.98
N ALA A 101 -1.55 -1.91 5.25
CA ALA A 101 -1.61 -1.99 3.79
C ALA A 101 -0.26 -1.64 3.16
N ARG A 102 0.38 -0.54 3.61
CA ARG A 102 1.68 -0.10 3.10
C ARG A 102 2.79 -1.13 3.37
N ARG A 103 2.77 -1.79 4.54
CA ARG A 103 3.70 -2.88 4.87
C ARG A 103 3.53 -4.06 3.91
N ILE A 104 2.30 -4.51 3.68
CA ILE A 104 1.99 -5.59 2.72
C ILE A 104 2.41 -5.20 1.30
N ILE A 105 2.11 -3.99 0.85
CA ILE A 105 2.53 -3.45 -0.46
C ILE A 105 4.06 -3.45 -0.62
N SER A 106 4.77 -3.42 0.50
CA SER A 106 6.23 -3.47 0.59
C SER A 106 6.73 -4.87 0.99
N ASP A 107 5.95 -5.92 0.70
CA ASP A 107 6.27 -7.34 0.93
C ASP A 107 6.45 -7.77 2.39
N ASP A 108 6.09 -6.92 3.35
CA ASP A 108 6.12 -7.23 4.78
C ASP A 108 4.72 -7.58 5.31
N ILE A 109 4.50 -8.88 5.58
CA ILE A 109 3.25 -9.39 6.16
C ILE A 109 3.33 -9.61 7.67
N THR A 110 4.46 -9.29 8.32
CA THR A 110 4.65 -9.54 9.77
C THR A 110 3.69 -8.72 10.63
N CYS A 111 3.15 -7.62 10.10
CA CYS A 111 2.10 -6.83 10.76
C CYS A 111 0.75 -7.54 10.84
N ILE A 112 0.52 -8.57 10.04
CA ILE A 112 -0.72 -9.33 10.01
C ILE A 112 -0.46 -10.73 10.56
N THR A 113 -0.98 -11.00 11.76
CA THR A 113 -0.94 -12.32 12.40
C THR A 113 -2.31 -12.99 12.31
N PRO A 114 -2.42 -14.31 12.59
CA PRO A 114 -3.72 -14.97 12.72
C PRO A 114 -4.64 -14.32 13.77
N SER A 115 -4.08 -13.64 14.77
CA SER A 115 -4.82 -12.95 15.83
C SER A 115 -5.17 -11.49 15.52
N THR A 116 -4.65 -10.91 14.43
CA THR A 116 -4.98 -9.51 14.07
C THR A 116 -6.50 -9.38 13.85
N PRO A 117 -7.19 -8.45 14.53
CA PRO A 117 -8.62 -8.26 14.38
C PRO A 117 -9.07 -8.00 12.93
N LYS A 118 -10.26 -8.48 12.55
CA LYS A 118 -10.78 -8.36 11.17
C LYS A 118 -10.93 -6.92 10.69
N TRP A 119 -11.25 -5.98 11.58
CA TRP A 119 -11.34 -4.56 11.21
C TRP A 119 -9.99 -3.87 11.03
N LEU A 120 -8.88 -4.57 11.33
CA LEU A 120 -7.50 -4.10 11.15
C LEU A 120 -6.81 -4.71 9.92
N VAL A 121 -7.44 -5.66 9.23
CA VAL A 121 -6.90 -6.17 7.97
C VAL A 121 -7.27 -5.25 6.80
N PRO A 122 -6.28 -4.81 5.99
CA PRO A 122 -6.54 -3.90 4.89
C PRO A 122 -7.07 -4.62 3.65
N HIS A 123 -8.03 -3.99 2.95
CA HIS A 123 -8.56 -4.54 1.69
C HIS A 123 -7.84 -4.05 0.43
N ARG A 124 -7.27 -2.83 0.46
CA ARG A 124 -6.60 -2.21 -0.68
C ARG A 124 -5.09 -2.42 -0.58
N ILE A 125 -4.62 -3.62 -0.89
CA ILE A 125 -3.22 -4.06 -0.75
C ILE A 125 -2.41 -4.01 -2.05
N TRP A 126 -2.94 -3.33 -3.07
CA TRP A 126 -2.36 -3.24 -4.41
C TRP A 126 -2.09 -1.80 -4.87
N TRP A 127 -2.60 -0.77 -4.18
CA TRP A 127 -2.42 0.64 -4.53
C TRP A 127 -1.50 1.35 -3.54
N PRO A 128 -0.55 2.21 -3.97
CA PRO A 128 -0.31 2.71 -5.33
C PRO A 128 0.62 1.81 -6.17
N SER A 129 1.03 0.68 -5.61
CA SER A 129 1.95 -0.29 -6.20
C SER A 129 1.57 -1.69 -5.70
N VAL A 130 1.83 -2.70 -6.52
CA VAL A 130 1.52 -4.12 -6.22
C VAL A 130 2.71 -4.79 -5.54
N ALA A 131 2.47 -5.62 -4.53
CA ALA A 131 3.50 -6.45 -3.89
C ALA A 131 3.99 -7.56 -4.83
N SER A 132 4.95 -8.35 -4.37
CA SER A 132 5.40 -9.59 -5.00
C SER A 132 4.27 -10.64 -5.06
N PRO A 133 4.22 -11.48 -6.10
CA PRO A 133 3.25 -12.58 -6.15
C PRO A 133 3.35 -13.51 -4.93
N VAL A 134 4.58 -13.76 -4.45
CA VAL A 134 4.85 -14.59 -3.27
C VAL A 134 4.17 -14.03 -2.03
N THR A 135 4.22 -12.70 -1.84
CA THR A 135 3.58 -12.02 -0.72
C THR A 135 2.08 -12.29 -0.69
N TYR A 136 1.39 -12.23 -1.83
CA TYR A 136 -0.05 -12.49 -1.88
C TYR A 136 -0.38 -13.97 -1.61
N VAL A 137 0.43 -14.90 -2.11
CA VAL A 137 0.27 -16.34 -1.80
C VAL A 137 0.43 -16.58 -0.30
N ARG A 138 1.53 -16.11 0.31
CA ARG A 138 1.83 -16.28 1.73
C ARG A 138 0.78 -15.59 2.61
N LEU A 139 0.33 -14.39 2.24
CA LEU A 139 -0.73 -13.67 2.96
C LEU A 139 -2.06 -14.43 2.92
N ALA A 140 -2.44 -14.97 1.76
CA ALA A 140 -3.65 -15.77 1.60
C ALA A 140 -3.63 -17.06 2.43
N GLN A 141 -2.47 -17.69 2.57
CA GLN A 141 -2.26 -18.86 3.44
C GLN A 141 -2.36 -18.48 4.92
N ARG A 142 -1.69 -17.39 5.33
CA ARG A 142 -1.67 -16.90 6.72
C ARG A 142 -3.01 -16.36 7.18
N ARG A 143 -3.79 -15.75 6.27
CA ARG A 143 -5.08 -15.10 6.52
C ARG A 143 -6.10 -15.39 5.42
N PRO A 144 -6.87 -16.49 5.56
CA PRO A 144 -7.91 -16.85 4.59
C PRO A 144 -9.02 -15.79 4.42
N ASP A 145 -9.24 -14.93 5.42
CA ASP A 145 -10.20 -13.82 5.31
C ASP A 145 -9.74 -12.69 4.39
N MET A 146 -8.46 -12.67 3.98
CA MET A 146 -7.90 -11.73 3.02
C MET A 146 -7.84 -12.29 1.58
N LEU A 147 -8.39 -13.49 1.32
CA LEU A 147 -8.35 -14.13 0.00
C LEU A 147 -8.89 -13.22 -1.11
N GLU A 148 -10.01 -12.55 -0.87
CA GLU A 148 -10.63 -11.65 -1.84
C GLU A 148 -9.65 -10.52 -2.24
N SER A 149 -8.98 -9.93 -1.26
CA SER A 149 -8.03 -8.84 -1.49
C SER A 149 -6.77 -9.31 -2.23
N CYS A 150 -6.28 -10.52 -1.92
CA CYS A 150 -5.12 -11.13 -2.59
C CYS A 150 -5.45 -11.50 -4.04
N LEU A 151 -6.60 -12.11 -4.30
CA LEU A 151 -7.05 -12.46 -5.64
C LEU A 151 -7.27 -11.23 -6.51
N ARG A 152 -7.90 -10.18 -5.94
CA ARG A 152 -8.02 -8.90 -6.63
C ARG A 152 -6.66 -8.30 -6.96
N ALA A 153 -5.70 -8.32 -6.02
CA ALA A 153 -4.35 -7.85 -6.27
C ALA A 153 -3.64 -8.63 -7.39
N CYS A 154 -3.86 -9.95 -7.47
CA CYS A 154 -3.31 -10.78 -8.54
C CYS A 154 -3.85 -10.37 -9.92
N ILE A 155 -5.15 -10.07 -10.04
CA ILE A 155 -5.71 -9.58 -11.31
C ILE A 155 -5.09 -8.22 -11.68
N VAL A 156 -5.01 -7.31 -10.71
CA VAL A 156 -4.47 -5.95 -10.90
C VAL A 156 -3.00 -5.98 -11.32
N ALA A 157 -2.22 -6.93 -10.79
CA ALA A 157 -0.80 -7.12 -11.08
C ALA A 157 -0.50 -8.07 -12.25
N ASP A 158 -1.52 -8.70 -12.84
CA ASP A 158 -1.41 -9.77 -13.84
C ASP A 158 -0.56 -10.97 -13.39
N TYR A 159 -0.76 -11.40 -12.13
CA TYR A 159 -0.10 -12.57 -11.54
C TYR A 159 -0.93 -13.84 -11.68
N GLU A 160 -1.04 -14.36 -12.90
CA GLU A 160 -1.79 -15.58 -13.23
C GLU A 160 -1.41 -16.78 -12.35
N LYS A 161 -0.10 -17.04 -12.20
CA LYS A 161 0.40 -18.17 -11.40
C LYS A 161 0.03 -18.05 -9.92
N ALA A 162 0.14 -16.86 -9.34
CA ALA A 162 -0.21 -16.63 -7.94
C ALA A 162 -1.72 -16.77 -7.70
N TRP A 163 -2.54 -16.30 -8.66
CA TRP A 163 -3.98 -16.51 -8.65
C TRP A 163 -4.33 -18.01 -8.60
N ASP A 164 -3.70 -18.81 -9.46
CA ASP A 164 -3.91 -20.26 -9.48
C ASP A 164 -3.47 -20.91 -8.18
N GLU A 165 -2.28 -20.59 -7.69
CA GLU A 165 -1.74 -21.14 -6.44
C GLU A 165 -2.64 -20.82 -5.25
N ILE A 166 -3.15 -19.59 -5.15
CA ILE A 166 -4.09 -19.19 -4.10
C ILE A 166 -5.39 -19.99 -4.18
N LEU A 167 -5.94 -20.22 -5.39
CA LEU A 167 -7.21 -20.93 -5.56
C LEU A 167 -7.09 -22.45 -5.43
N ILE A 168 -5.96 -23.04 -5.80
CA ILE A 168 -5.66 -24.45 -5.59
C ILE A 168 -5.42 -24.71 -4.10
N GLY A 169 -4.65 -23.82 -3.44
CA GLY A 169 -4.29 -23.94 -2.03
C GLY A 169 -3.45 -25.18 -1.71
N SER A 170 -3.19 -25.37 -0.41
CA SER A 170 -2.70 -26.64 0.16
C SER A 170 -3.89 -27.60 0.26
N SER A 171 -4.32 -28.16 -0.87
CA SER A 171 -5.49 -29.06 -0.95
C SER A 171 -5.24 -30.35 -0.16
N ASP A 172 -5.88 -30.50 1.00
CA ASP A 172 -5.91 -31.76 1.77
C ASP A 172 -7.23 -32.55 1.58
N GLY A 173 -8.18 -32.04 0.77
CA GLY A 173 -9.54 -32.59 0.67
C GLY A 173 -10.09 -32.74 -0.76
N PRO A 174 -10.82 -33.83 -1.08
CA PRO A 174 -11.35 -34.11 -2.43
C PRO A 174 -12.46 -33.15 -2.92
N ASN A 175 -12.94 -32.23 -2.07
CA ASN A 175 -13.96 -31.21 -2.40
C ASN A 175 -13.37 -29.79 -2.61
N ASP A 176 -12.07 -29.60 -2.44
CA ASP A 176 -11.39 -28.31 -2.63
C ASP A 176 -10.91 -28.14 -4.08
N SER A 177 -11.85 -28.12 -5.02
CA SER A 177 -11.52 -27.73 -6.39
C SER A 177 -11.32 -26.21 -6.48
N LYS A 178 -10.44 -25.77 -7.40
CA LYS A 178 -10.22 -24.37 -7.77
C LYS A 178 -11.55 -23.62 -7.95
N ALA A 179 -12.50 -24.22 -8.67
CA ALA A 179 -13.83 -23.65 -8.92
C ALA A 179 -14.69 -23.53 -7.64
N ALA A 180 -14.66 -24.54 -6.75
CA ALA A 180 -15.40 -24.50 -5.48
C ALA A 180 -14.88 -23.38 -4.56
N ARG A 181 -13.56 -23.20 -4.50
CA ARG A 181 -12.95 -22.10 -3.73
C ARG A 181 -13.25 -20.74 -4.35
N LEU A 182 -13.12 -20.62 -5.67
CA LEU A 182 -13.44 -19.40 -6.40
C LEU A 182 -14.90 -18.98 -6.19
N SER A 183 -15.85 -19.92 -6.29
CA SER A 183 -17.28 -19.65 -6.08
C SER A 183 -17.59 -19.07 -4.69
N LYS A 184 -16.87 -19.50 -3.65
CA LYS A 184 -17.05 -18.99 -2.28
C LYS A 184 -16.55 -17.54 -2.12
N VAL A 185 -15.46 -17.18 -2.79
CA VAL A 185 -14.74 -15.90 -2.59
C VAL A 185 -15.05 -14.84 -3.63
N VAL A 186 -15.45 -15.22 -4.85
CA VAL A 186 -15.70 -14.26 -5.94
C VAL A 186 -16.83 -13.30 -5.59
N ARG A 187 -16.60 -12.01 -5.82
CA ARG A 187 -17.55 -10.90 -5.61
C ARG A 187 -17.52 -9.99 -6.83
N SER A 188 -18.48 -9.08 -6.93
CA SER A 188 -18.63 -8.16 -8.06
C SER A 188 -17.38 -7.33 -8.34
N ASN A 189 -16.60 -6.99 -7.30
CA ASN A 189 -15.34 -6.28 -7.45
C ASN A 189 -14.23 -7.11 -8.16
N ILE A 190 -14.09 -8.40 -7.85
CA ILE A 190 -13.15 -9.31 -8.53
C ILE A 190 -13.60 -9.51 -9.98
N TYR A 191 -14.91 -9.70 -10.20
CA TYR A 191 -15.46 -9.85 -11.54
C TYR A 191 -15.22 -8.60 -12.40
N ALA A 192 -15.45 -7.41 -11.86
CA ALA A 192 -15.17 -6.15 -12.56
C ALA A 192 -13.71 -6.03 -12.96
N GLU A 193 -12.77 -6.34 -12.07
CA GLU A 193 -11.33 -6.31 -12.37
C GLU A 193 -10.95 -7.36 -13.42
N ALA A 194 -11.51 -8.57 -13.34
CA ALA A 194 -11.26 -9.62 -14.32
C ALA A 194 -11.79 -9.26 -15.70
N ARG A 195 -12.94 -8.59 -15.78
CA ARG A 195 -13.54 -8.11 -17.02
C ARG A 195 -12.72 -7.00 -17.68
N ASP A 196 -12.13 -6.11 -16.88
CA ASP A 196 -11.31 -4.99 -17.36
C ASP A 196 -9.84 -5.37 -17.60
N SER A 197 -9.41 -6.53 -17.10
CA SER A 197 -8.06 -7.07 -17.29
C SER A 197 -7.79 -7.42 -18.75
N SER A 198 -6.54 -7.21 -19.20
CA SER A 198 -6.09 -7.66 -20.51
C SER A 198 -5.85 -9.16 -20.58
N ASN A 199 -5.70 -9.83 -19.44
CA ASN A 199 -5.48 -11.27 -19.38
C ASN A 199 -6.84 -12.00 -19.25
N PRO A 200 -7.26 -12.79 -20.26
CA PRO A 200 -8.55 -13.47 -20.23
C PRO A 200 -8.61 -14.62 -19.21
N HIS A 201 -7.47 -15.06 -18.66
CA HIS A 201 -7.40 -16.18 -17.71
C HIS A 201 -8.37 -16.01 -16.54
N TYR A 202 -8.36 -14.83 -15.90
CA TYR A 202 -9.20 -14.54 -14.73
C TYR A 202 -10.69 -14.58 -15.06
N LEU A 203 -11.08 -13.97 -16.19
CA LEU A 203 -12.48 -13.94 -16.62
C LEU A 203 -12.96 -15.34 -17.03
N ASN A 204 -12.10 -16.13 -17.69
CA ASN A 204 -12.41 -17.50 -18.07
C ASN A 204 -12.67 -18.39 -16.84
N ASP A 205 -11.86 -18.26 -15.79
CA ASP A 205 -12.07 -18.96 -14.53
C ASP A 205 -13.41 -18.59 -13.89
N ILE A 206 -13.78 -17.31 -13.88
CA ILE A 206 -15.07 -16.87 -13.31
C ILE A 206 -16.24 -17.37 -14.16
N ASN A 207 -16.13 -17.29 -15.49
CA ASN A 207 -17.14 -17.79 -16.41
C ASN A 207 -17.36 -19.31 -16.26
N SER A 208 -16.33 -20.06 -15.87
CA SER A 208 -16.44 -21.50 -15.61
C SER A 208 -17.36 -21.87 -14.43
N LEU A 209 -17.72 -20.89 -13.58
CA LEU A 209 -18.68 -21.08 -12.49
C LEU A 209 -20.14 -21.20 -12.98
N GLY A 210 -20.41 -20.87 -14.24
CA GLY A 210 -21.72 -20.96 -14.87
C GLY A 210 -22.48 -19.64 -14.94
N THR A 211 -23.36 -19.54 -15.94
CA THR A 211 -24.07 -18.30 -16.32
C THR A 211 -24.84 -17.65 -15.18
N ALA A 212 -25.54 -18.44 -14.35
CA ALA A 212 -26.32 -17.90 -13.23
C ALA A 212 -25.44 -17.14 -12.21
N LYS A 213 -24.21 -17.60 -11.98
CA LYS A 213 -23.28 -16.90 -11.07
C LYS A 213 -22.75 -15.61 -11.67
N VAL A 214 -22.50 -15.61 -12.99
CA VAL A 214 -22.06 -14.41 -13.70
C VAL A 214 -23.15 -13.34 -13.72
N GLU A 215 -24.41 -13.73 -13.98
CA GLU A 215 -25.56 -12.82 -13.94
C GLU A 215 -25.76 -12.19 -12.54
N GLU A 216 -25.56 -12.96 -11.47
CA GLU A 216 -25.57 -12.45 -10.08
C GLU A 216 -24.49 -11.38 -9.88
N LEU A 217 -23.25 -11.66 -10.32
CA LEU A 217 -22.13 -10.74 -10.19
C LEU A 217 -22.33 -9.44 -11.00
N GLU A 218 -22.93 -9.54 -12.18
CA GLU A 218 -23.28 -8.41 -13.04
C GLU A 218 -24.38 -7.53 -12.44
N ALA A 219 -25.42 -8.15 -11.89
CA ALA A 219 -26.51 -7.43 -11.23
C ALA A 219 -26.00 -6.61 -10.03
N ASP A 220 -25.06 -7.17 -9.26
CA ASP A 220 -24.43 -6.50 -8.12
C ASP A 220 -23.53 -5.33 -8.54
N MET A 221 -22.99 -5.31 -9.77
CA MET A 221 -22.19 -4.18 -10.26
C MET A 221 -23.02 -2.91 -10.52
N CYS A 222 -24.28 -3.05 -10.93
CA CYS A 222 -25.14 -1.93 -11.33
C CYS A 222 -25.48 -0.94 -10.18
N TYR A 223 -25.12 -1.26 -8.94
CA TYR A 223 -25.37 -0.42 -7.77
C TYR A 223 -24.15 0.37 -7.26
N LEU A 224 -23.01 0.28 -7.96
CA LEU A 224 -21.74 0.85 -7.49
C LEU A 224 -21.07 1.69 -8.59
N ASP A 225 -21.68 2.85 -8.90
CA ASP A 225 -21.18 3.86 -9.87
C ASP A 225 -19.75 4.38 -9.54
N ASP A 226 -19.26 4.13 -8.32
CA ASP A 226 -17.93 4.51 -7.82
C ASP A 226 -16.85 3.40 -7.90
N MET A 227 -17.16 2.21 -8.45
CA MET A 227 -16.16 1.14 -8.64
C MET A 227 -15.29 1.38 -9.88
N CYS A 228 -14.41 2.39 -9.82
CA CYS A 228 -13.26 2.43 -10.73
C CYS A 228 -12.40 1.18 -10.47
N THR A 229 -12.36 0.24 -11.44
CA THR A 229 -11.36 -0.83 -11.46
C THR A 229 -9.96 -0.22 -11.39
N ALA A 230 -8.97 -0.98 -10.95
CA ALA A 230 -7.61 -0.47 -10.78
C ALA A 230 -7.11 0.22 -12.04
N ARG A 231 -7.48 -0.30 -13.22
CA ARG A 231 -7.18 0.25 -14.55
C ARG A 231 -7.51 1.75 -14.70
N TRP A 232 -8.59 2.23 -14.08
CA TRP A 232 -8.99 3.64 -14.11
C TRP A 232 -8.27 4.50 -13.06
N MET A 233 -7.68 3.87 -12.04
CA MET A 233 -6.95 4.55 -10.97
C MET A 233 -5.46 4.69 -11.29
N TYR A 234 -4.83 3.63 -11.82
CA TYR A 234 -3.40 3.55 -12.14
C TYR A 234 -3.11 2.23 -12.88
N SER A 235 -2.06 2.17 -13.69
CA SER A 235 -1.62 0.92 -14.34
C SER A 235 -0.28 0.48 -13.74
N PRO A 236 -0.27 -0.44 -12.77
CA PRO A 236 0.99 -0.96 -12.25
C PRO A 236 1.72 -1.68 -13.39
N ARG A 237 2.99 -1.35 -13.61
CA ARG A 237 3.87 -2.23 -14.41
C ARG A 237 4.29 -3.36 -13.49
N SER A 238 4.21 -4.60 -13.95
CA SER A 238 4.88 -5.74 -13.30
C SER A 238 6.36 -5.36 -13.14
N THR A 239 6.73 -4.98 -11.91
CA THR A 239 8.11 -4.63 -11.61
C THR A 239 8.88 -5.92 -11.46
N ALA A 240 10.03 -5.98 -12.12
CA ALA A 240 11.03 -7.02 -11.91
C ALA A 240 11.24 -7.34 -10.42
N GLU A 241 11.75 -8.54 -10.16
CA GLU A 241 12.17 -9.05 -8.86
C GLU A 241 12.61 -7.92 -7.91
N ARG A 242 11.88 -7.79 -6.78
CA ARG A 242 12.15 -6.75 -5.79
C ARG A 242 13.33 -7.19 -4.94
N VAL A 243 14.35 -6.33 -4.91
CA VAL A 243 15.64 -6.63 -4.29
C VAL A 243 15.97 -5.55 -3.26
N VAL A 244 16.36 -5.94 -2.04
CA VAL A 244 16.92 -5.01 -1.04
C VAL A 244 18.40 -4.78 -1.33
N ILE A 245 18.85 -3.53 -1.43
CA ILE A 245 20.29 -3.20 -1.48
C ILE A 245 20.72 -2.63 -0.13
N LYS A 246 21.47 -3.44 0.62
CA LYS A 246 21.87 -3.23 2.02
C LYS A 246 22.55 -1.89 2.31
N ASP A 247 23.62 -1.58 1.60
CA ASP A 247 24.50 -0.46 1.96
C ASP A 247 24.08 0.86 1.30
N LYS A 248 23.02 0.80 0.49
CA LYS A 248 22.57 1.91 -0.34
C LYS A 248 21.04 1.86 -0.49
N PRO A 249 20.25 2.14 0.56
CA PRO A 249 18.78 2.17 0.50
C PRO A 249 18.24 3.19 -0.52
N PHE A 250 19.07 4.16 -0.90
CA PHE A 250 18.80 5.16 -1.93
C PHE A 250 19.59 4.89 -3.21
N THR A 251 20.13 3.68 -3.42
CA THR A 251 20.73 3.36 -4.72
C THR A 251 19.66 3.38 -5.78
N VAL A 252 19.93 4.09 -6.86
CA VAL A 252 19.32 3.77 -8.13
C VAL A 252 19.87 2.42 -8.54
N THR A 253 19.00 1.42 -8.70
CA THR A 253 19.41 0.07 -9.07
C THR A 253 20.24 0.12 -10.36
N VAL A 254 21.41 -0.52 -10.34
CA VAL A 254 22.27 -0.64 -11.53
C VAL A 254 21.86 -1.94 -12.23
N GLY A 255 20.82 -1.85 -13.05
CA GLY A 255 20.64 -2.79 -14.17
C GLY A 255 21.42 -2.29 -15.39
N GLU A 256 21.76 -3.18 -16.32
CA GLU A 256 22.49 -2.93 -17.58
C GLU A 256 21.75 -2.05 -18.62
N SER A 257 21.61 -0.76 -18.36
CA SER A 257 21.52 0.34 -19.35
C SER A 257 20.80 1.56 -18.79
N GLY A 258 21.60 2.48 -18.31
CA GLY A 258 21.16 3.86 -18.39
C GLY A 258 21.27 4.38 -19.79
N SER A 259 20.39 5.26 -20.24
CA SER A 259 20.51 5.98 -21.53
C SER A 259 20.63 5.10 -22.80
N ASP A 260 20.75 3.77 -22.64
CA ASP A 260 20.90 2.74 -23.66
C ASP A 260 19.79 1.65 -23.58
N GLY A 261 18.78 1.81 -22.69
CA GLY A 261 17.59 0.95 -22.67
C GLY A 261 17.23 0.14 -21.42
N ILE A 262 17.58 0.55 -20.18
CA ILE A 262 17.22 -0.21 -18.96
C ILE A 262 16.44 0.61 -17.95
N PRO A 263 15.61 -0.11 -17.16
CA PRO A 263 14.90 0.46 -16.03
C PRO A 263 15.88 0.91 -14.94
N ARG A 264 16.05 2.23 -14.79
CA ARG A 264 16.68 2.87 -13.63
C ARG A 264 15.58 3.31 -12.66
N GLY A 265 15.41 2.61 -11.55
CA GLY A 265 14.54 3.03 -10.46
C GLY A 265 15.33 3.17 -9.16
N PRO A 266 14.94 4.04 -8.22
CA PRO A 266 15.42 3.89 -6.84
C PRO A 266 15.09 2.46 -6.36
N GLY A 267 15.97 1.86 -5.56
CA GLY A 267 15.66 0.60 -4.87
C GLY A 267 14.32 0.71 -4.12
N ASP A 268 13.64 -0.42 -3.91
CA ASP A 268 12.37 -0.42 -3.22
C ASP A 268 12.57 -0.04 -1.75
N LEU A 269 12.43 1.27 -1.47
CA LEU A 269 12.61 1.86 -0.15
C LEU A 269 11.60 1.30 0.85
N GLY A 270 10.40 0.93 0.39
CA GLY A 270 9.41 0.28 1.24
C GLY A 270 9.91 -1.09 1.70
N PHE A 271 10.28 -1.93 0.73
CA PHE A 271 10.81 -3.26 1.01
C PHE A 271 12.05 -3.21 1.90
N THR A 272 12.93 -2.22 1.70
CA THR A 272 14.12 -2.02 2.54
C THR A 272 13.75 -1.67 3.99
N ILE A 273 12.91 -0.66 4.21
CA ILE A 273 12.55 -0.21 5.57
C ILE A 273 11.81 -1.30 6.33
N PHE A 274 10.78 -1.89 5.71
CA PHE A 274 9.92 -2.85 6.40
C PHE A 274 10.54 -4.26 6.45
N GLY A 275 11.33 -4.65 5.44
CA GLY A 275 12.12 -5.88 5.48
C GLY A 275 13.15 -5.85 6.61
N MET A 276 13.85 -4.72 6.81
CA MET A 276 14.75 -4.53 7.95
C MET A 276 14.03 -4.64 9.29
N ASP A 277 12.85 -4.05 9.43
CA ASP A 277 12.04 -4.19 10.64
C ASP A 277 11.63 -5.66 10.89
N ALA A 278 11.31 -6.41 9.82
CA ALA A 278 10.84 -7.80 9.91
C ALA A 278 11.93 -8.80 10.32
N VAL A 279 13.12 -8.73 9.71
CA VAL A 279 14.20 -9.68 10.00
C VAL A 279 15.30 -9.11 10.92
N GLY A 280 15.26 -7.82 11.27
CA GLY A 280 16.19 -7.18 12.20
C GLY A 280 17.57 -6.90 11.60
N LEU A 281 18.17 -5.77 11.97
CA LEU A 281 19.45 -5.28 11.44
C LEU A 281 20.63 -6.22 11.71
N ASP A 282 20.58 -6.96 12.84
CA ASP A 282 21.68 -7.77 13.35
C ASP A 282 21.66 -9.24 12.88
N ASN A 283 20.74 -9.61 11.97
CA ASN A 283 20.65 -11.00 11.50
C ASN A 283 21.85 -11.34 10.57
N LYS A 284 22.57 -12.42 10.88
CA LYS A 284 23.77 -12.90 10.15
C LYS A 284 23.54 -13.11 8.65
N THR A 285 22.30 -13.29 8.21
CA THR A 285 21.96 -13.39 6.78
C THR A 285 22.20 -12.07 6.03
N TRP A 286 22.05 -10.92 6.69
CA TRP A 286 22.41 -9.61 6.13
C TRP A 286 23.92 -9.41 5.95
N GLU A 287 24.76 -10.24 6.57
CA GLU A 287 26.22 -10.15 6.45
C GLU A 287 26.76 -10.89 5.21
N LYS A 288 25.99 -11.84 4.64
CA LYS A 288 26.47 -12.78 3.62
C LYS A 288 26.21 -12.38 2.16
N GLY A 289 25.34 -11.41 1.90
CA GLY A 289 24.98 -10.99 0.54
C GLY A 289 24.88 -9.47 0.38
N SER A 290 25.09 -8.98 -0.84
CA SER A 290 24.83 -7.58 -1.22
C SER A 290 23.35 -7.26 -1.42
N TYR A 291 22.51 -8.30 -1.50
CA TYR A 291 21.06 -8.18 -1.61
C TYR A 291 20.27 -9.37 -1.04
N ILE A 292 18.95 -9.18 -0.83
CA ILE A 292 17.97 -10.21 -0.41
C ILE A 292 16.72 -10.11 -1.29
N GLU A 293 16.23 -11.24 -1.80
CA GLU A 293 14.97 -11.37 -2.55
C GLU A 293 13.77 -11.60 -1.62
N VAL A 294 12.55 -11.38 -2.13
CA VAL A 294 11.31 -11.56 -1.34
C VAL A 294 11.13 -13.01 -0.83
N GLU A 295 11.46 -14.01 -1.65
CA GLU A 295 11.35 -15.43 -1.22
C GLU A 295 12.34 -15.74 -0.09
N ASP A 296 13.58 -15.26 -0.19
CA ASP A 296 14.60 -15.42 0.86
C ASP A 296 14.14 -14.80 2.19
N LEU A 297 13.51 -13.62 2.13
CA LEU A 297 12.92 -12.98 3.31
C LEU A 297 11.91 -13.91 3.99
N TYR A 298 10.99 -14.51 3.23
CA TYR A 298 9.98 -15.42 3.81
C TYR A 298 10.60 -16.70 4.34
N ASN A 299 11.58 -17.28 3.66
CA ASN A 299 12.31 -18.45 4.17
C ASN A 299 12.97 -18.18 5.53
N ILE A 300 13.51 -16.98 5.73
CA ILE A 300 14.07 -16.57 7.04
C ILE A 300 12.97 -16.43 8.09
N LEU A 301 11.82 -15.86 7.74
CA LEU A 301 10.69 -15.70 8.66
C LEU A 301 10.11 -17.06 9.08
N ASP A 302 9.92 -17.97 8.13
CA ASP A 302 9.43 -19.34 8.40
C ASP A 302 10.39 -20.09 9.34
N ALA A 303 11.70 -19.99 9.09
CA ALA A 303 12.71 -20.62 9.94
C ALA A 303 12.69 -20.10 11.38
N ARG A 304 12.33 -18.82 11.59
CA ARG A 304 12.17 -18.23 12.92
C ARG A 304 10.92 -18.74 13.62
N GLU A 305 9.78 -18.77 12.94
CA GLU A 305 8.52 -19.27 13.49
C GLU A 305 8.65 -20.75 13.91
N LEU A 306 9.45 -21.56 13.21
CA LEU A 306 9.75 -22.95 13.59
C LEU A 306 10.70 -23.09 14.81
N SER A 307 11.43 -22.03 15.16
CA SER A 307 12.41 -22.03 16.25
C SER A 307 11.87 -21.51 17.59
N THR A 308 10.66 -20.95 17.58
CA THR A 308 9.94 -20.36 18.72
C THR A 308 8.82 -21.26 19.20
#